data_AF-A0A2V7QQW1-F1
#
_entry.id   AF-A0A2V7QQW1-F1
#
_cell.length_a   1.000
_cell.length_b   1.000
_cell.length_c   1.000
_cell.angle_alpha   90.00
_cell.angle_beta   90.00
_cell.angle_gamma   90.00
#
_symmetry.space_group_name_H-M   'P 1'
#
loop_
_entity.id
_entity.type
_entity.pdbx_description
1 polymer ?
#
loop_
_entity_poly.entity_id
_entity_poly.type
_entity_poly.pdbx_seq_one_letter_code
_entity_poly.pdbx_strand_id
1 'polypeptide(L)'
;MIHQVYVGIKAAKPWVKFGISPFGVWRPGFPPETSGNAFDSFAELYGDSRKWVLNGWGDYFTPQLYWPIDRPELSFPVLLKWWVEQNAKGRHIWPGNYLDKVNGTPTGWPAQELLDQIAATRAQPGATGNVFFSMRSFMFARESLPEKLVAGPYASRTLVPASTWLDSVPPLSPIVRAGRDTTTGASTISLQPQGSEPVWLWLVRTRIGADWTTEVFPGLQRFLMIPRNANGAMADELAVSAVDRNGNESAAVLLGLQSPP
;
A
#
# COMPACT_ATOMS: atom_id res chain seq x y z
N MET A 1 19.32 -17.97 -8.79
CA MET A 1 19.49 -16.86 -7.82
C MET A 1 18.17 -16.38 -7.23
N ILE A 2 17.29 -15.67 -7.95
CA ILE A 2 16.06 -15.06 -7.38
C ILE A 2 15.20 -16.03 -6.54
N HIS A 3 14.92 -17.22 -7.08
CA HIS A 3 14.20 -18.26 -6.33
C HIS A 3 14.88 -18.65 -5.01
N GLN A 4 16.22 -18.81 -5.02
CA GLN A 4 16.98 -19.20 -3.82
C GLN A 4 16.94 -18.10 -2.76
N VAL A 5 17.02 -16.83 -3.17
CA VAL A 5 16.88 -15.69 -2.25
C VAL A 5 15.50 -15.68 -1.62
N TYR A 6 14.44 -15.85 -2.43
CA TYR A 6 13.07 -15.92 -1.93
C TYR A 6 12.90 -17.04 -0.90
N VAL A 7 13.28 -18.28 -1.27
CA VAL A 7 13.19 -19.44 -0.37
C VAL A 7 14.01 -19.24 0.91
N GLY A 8 15.22 -18.69 0.80
CA GLY A 8 16.07 -18.41 1.96
C GLY A 8 15.46 -17.39 2.92
N ILE A 9 14.87 -16.31 2.40
CA ILE A 9 14.15 -15.33 3.21
C ILE A 9 12.97 -15.99 3.93
N LYS A 10 12.18 -16.82 3.22
CA LYS A 10 11.02 -17.50 3.82
C LYS A 10 11.41 -18.52 4.87
N ALA A 11 12.52 -19.24 4.67
CA ALA A 11 13.05 -20.16 5.67
C ALA A 11 13.53 -19.43 6.95
N ALA A 12 14.15 -18.25 6.80
CA ALA A 12 14.67 -17.51 7.94
C ALA A 12 13.60 -16.70 8.69
N LYS A 13 12.74 -15.98 7.96
CA LYS A 13 11.67 -15.11 8.49
C LYS A 13 10.48 -15.09 7.50
N PRO A 14 9.51 -16.02 7.63
CA PRO A 14 8.40 -16.20 6.67
C PRO A 14 7.60 -14.92 6.34
N TRP A 15 7.42 -14.05 7.34
CA TRP A 15 6.67 -12.79 7.23
C TRP A 15 7.42 -11.66 6.50
N VAL A 16 8.72 -11.78 6.26
CA VAL A 16 9.49 -10.75 5.55
C VAL A 16 9.15 -10.80 4.07
N LYS A 17 8.58 -9.71 3.56
CA LYS A 17 8.20 -9.58 2.15
C LYS A 17 9.46 -9.33 1.30
N PHE A 18 9.61 -10.08 0.22
CA PHE A 18 10.67 -9.90 -0.78
C PHE A 18 10.07 -9.34 -2.06
N GLY A 19 10.65 -8.28 -2.61
CA GLY A 19 10.17 -7.72 -3.87
C GLY A 19 11.26 -7.32 -4.82
N ILE A 20 10.87 -7.19 -6.08
CA ILE A 20 11.77 -6.97 -7.20
C ILE A 20 11.19 -5.84 -8.04
N SER A 21 12.04 -4.89 -8.44
CA SER A 21 11.67 -3.83 -9.38
C SER A 21 12.29 -4.10 -10.75
N PRO A 22 11.62 -4.87 -11.63
CA PRO A 22 12.11 -5.10 -12.97
C PRO A 22 11.94 -3.84 -13.84
N PHE A 23 12.66 -3.79 -14.96
CA PHE A 23 12.42 -2.79 -15.99
C PHE A 23 10.98 -2.90 -16.51
N GLY A 24 10.36 -1.77 -16.89
CA GLY A 24 8.94 -1.74 -17.24
C GLY A 24 8.58 -2.54 -18.49
N VAL A 25 9.53 -2.78 -19.39
CA VAL A 25 9.38 -3.67 -20.56
C VAL A 25 10.24 -4.92 -20.37
N TRP A 26 9.62 -6.09 -20.37
CA TRP A 26 10.35 -7.37 -20.32
C TRP A 26 11.14 -7.59 -21.61
N ARG A 27 10.45 -7.54 -22.75
CA ARG A 27 11.02 -7.65 -24.10
C ARG A 27 10.19 -6.83 -25.10
N PRO A 28 10.78 -6.31 -26.18
CA PRO A 28 10.03 -5.67 -27.25
C PRO A 28 8.95 -6.60 -27.81
N GLY A 29 7.76 -6.06 -28.05
CA GLY A 29 6.58 -6.81 -28.48
C GLY A 29 5.82 -7.50 -27.33
N PHE A 30 6.20 -7.26 -26.07
CA PHE A 30 5.50 -7.77 -24.89
C PHE A 30 5.21 -6.65 -23.88
N PRO A 31 4.09 -5.92 -24.05
CA PRO A 31 2.99 -6.15 -24.99
C PRO A 31 3.29 -5.65 -26.44
N PRO A 32 2.49 -6.03 -27.47
CA PRO A 32 2.77 -5.75 -28.88
C PRO A 32 3.12 -4.29 -29.20
N GLU A 33 2.53 -3.34 -28.47
CA GLU A 33 2.76 -1.90 -28.58
C GLU A 33 4.24 -1.51 -28.39
N THR A 34 5.01 -2.33 -27.66
CA THR A 34 6.43 -2.10 -27.37
C THR A 34 7.39 -2.55 -28.48
N SER A 35 6.89 -3.04 -29.63
CA SER A 35 7.71 -3.64 -30.69
C SER A 35 8.65 -2.66 -31.40
N GLY A 36 8.37 -1.36 -31.33
CA GLY A 36 9.04 -0.33 -32.13
C GLY A 36 10.52 -0.14 -31.81
N ASN A 37 10.87 0.08 -30.53
CA ASN A 37 12.25 0.32 -30.06
C ASN A 37 12.37 0.26 -28.52
N ALA A 38 11.59 -0.60 -27.85
CA ALA A 38 11.74 -0.75 -26.41
C ALA A 38 13.09 -1.41 -26.05
N PHE A 39 13.62 -1.10 -24.88
CA PHE A 39 14.82 -1.75 -24.36
C PHE A 39 14.51 -3.21 -23.97
N ASP A 40 15.29 -4.18 -24.48
CA ASP A 40 15.13 -5.60 -24.14
C ASP A 40 15.85 -5.91 -22.82
N SER A 41 15.12 -5.78 -21.71
CA SER A 41 15.69 -6.02 -20.38
C SER A 41 16.08 -7.48 -20.15
N PHE A 42 15.47 -8.43 -20.86
CA PHE A 42 15.86 -9.83 -20.80
C PHE A 42 17.24 -10.04 -21.44
N ALA A 43 17.47 -9.50 -22.64
CA ALA A 43 18.72 -9.67 -23.37
C ALA A 43 19.87 -8.85 -22.76
N GLU A 44 19.60 -7.62 -22.35
CA GLU A 44 20.64 -6.66 -21.95
C GLU A 44 20.97 -6.73 -20.44
N LEU A 45 19.98 -7.03 -19.59
CA LEU A 45 20.18 -7.12 -18.13
C LEU A 45 20.22 -8.56 -17.62
N TYR A 46 20.06 -9.55 -18.52
CA TYR A 46 20.03 -10.98 -18.18
C TYR A 46 18.99 -11.33 -17.10
N GLY A 47 17.91 -10.55 -17.03
CA GLY A 47 16.87 -10.64 -16.01
C GLY A 47 15.53 -11.12 -16.58
N ASP A 48 15.20 -12.40 -16.37
CA ASP A 48 13.91 -12.97 -16.79
C ASP A 48 12.79 -12.65 -15.79
N SER A 49 12.40 -11.37 -15.75
CA SER A 49 11.38 -10.84 -14.86
C SER A 49 10.00 -11.48 -15.07
N ARG A 50 9.63 -11.81 -16.32
CA ARG A 50 8.41 -12.55 -16.61
C ARG A 50 8.41 -13.93 -15.96
N LYS A 51 9.53 -14.66 -16.00
CA LYS A 51 9.65 -15.94 -15.29
C LYS A 51 9.48 -15.77 -13.78
N TRP A 52 10.05 -14.72 -13.17
CA TRP A 52 9.91 -14.50 -11.72
C TRP A 52 8.46 -14.22 -11.32
N VAL A 53 7.75 -13.40 -12.09
CA VAL A 53 6.33 -13.09 -11.86
C VAL A 53 5.45 -14.33 -12.06
N LEU A 54 5.61 -15.05 -13.17
CA LEU A 54 4.81 -16.26 -13.45
C LEU A 54 4.96 -17.34 -12.37
N ASN A 55 6.16 -17.48 -11.81
CA ASN A 55 6.43 -18.45 -10.76
C ASN A 55 6.17 -17.92 -9.34
N GLY A 56 5.85 -16.63 -9.19
CA GLY A 56 5.61 -16.00 -7.88
C GLY A 56 6.85 -15.96 -6.99
N TRP A 57 8.04 -15.77 -7.57
CA TRP A 57 9.32 -15.68 -6.86
C TRP A 57 9.55 -14.28 -6.28
N GLY A 58 8.62 -13.89 -5.41
CA GLY A 58 8.51 -12.56 -4.83
C GLY A 58 7.11 -12.40 -4.24
N ASP A 59 6.98 -11.51 -3.27
CA ASP A 59 5.71 -11.12 -2.66
C ASP A 59 5.15 -9.85 -3.31
N TYR A 60 6.02 -8.99 -3.84
CA TYR A 60 5.60 -7.86 -4.65
C TYR A 60 6.55 -7.61 -5.82
N PHE A 61 5.99 -7.11 -6.92
CA PHE A 61 6.74 -6.69 -8.09
C PHE A 61 6.43 -5.23 -8.43
N THR A 62 7.48 -4.49 -8.76
CA THR A 62 7.44 -3.06 -9.05
C THR A 62 8.01 -2.79 -10.43
N PRO A 63 7.30 -3.14 -11.50
CA PRO A 63 7.75 -2.81 -12.84
C PRO A 63 7.91 -1.29 -12.98
N GLN A 64 9.04 -0.85 -13.52
CA GLN A 64 9.39 0.56 -13.65
C GLN A 64 8.62 1.20 -14.81
N LEU A 65 7.39 1.65 -14.56
CA LEU A 65 6.49 2.23 -15.57
C LEU A 65 6.72 3.74 -15.66
N TYR A 66 7.86 4.13 -16.22
CA TYR A 66 8.37 5.50 -16.17
C TYR A 66 8.05 6.34 -17.42
N TRP A 67 6.90 6.07 -18.04
CA TRP A 67 6.43 6.73 -19.25
C TRP A 67 5.03 7.28 -19.04
N PRO A 68 4.65 8.34 -19.77
CA PRO A 68 3.35 8.95 -19.57
C PRO A 68 2.24 8.07 -20.15
N ILE A 69 1.01 8.32 -19.72
CA ILE A 69 -0.19 7.62 -20.18
C ILE A 69 -0.35 7.76 -21.70
N ASP A 70 -0.05 8.93 -22.26
CA ASP A 70 -0.29 9.30 -23.66
C ASP A 70 0.84 8.89 -24.62
N ARG A 71 1.83 8.11 -24.19
CA ARG A 71 2.88 7.57 -25.05
C ARG A 71 2.49 6.18 -25.56
N PRO A 72 1.99 6.01 -26.80
CA PRO A 72 1.36 4.75 -27.22
C PRO A 72 2.25 3.52 -27.08
N GLU A 73 3.53 3.63 -27.42
CA GLU A 73 4.49 2.51 -27.39
C GLU A 73 4.87 2.05 -25.97
N LEU A 74 4.71 2.92 -24.96
CA LEU A 74 5.15 2.67 -23.58
C LEU A 74 4.10 3.16 -22.58
N SER A 75 2.83 3.14 -22.97
CA SER A 75 1.75 3.74 -22.20
C SER A 75 1.65 3.09 -20.82
N PHE A 76 1.64 3.90 -19.77
CA PHE A 76 1.54 3.43 -18.38
C PHE A 76 0.43 2.38 -18.16
N PRO A 77 -0.85 2.64 -18.50
CA PRO A 77 -1.93 1.68 -18.27
C PRO A 77 -1.78 0.40 -19.11
N VAL A 78 -1.25 0.50 -20.34
CA VAL A 78 -1.02 -0.67 -21.21
C VAL A 78 0.02 -1.60 -20.59
N LEU A 79 1.14 -1.04 -20.13
CA LEU A 79 2.18 -1.81 -19.46
C LEU A 79 1.70 -2.38 -18.13
N LEU A 80 0.96 -1.59 -17.33
CA LEU A 80 0.40 -2.04 -16.06
C LEU A 80 -0.50 -3.26 -16.27
N LYS A 81 -1.43 -3.18 -17.22
CA LYS A 81 -2.32 -4.27 -17.59
C LYS A 81 -1.52 -5.53 -17.97
N TRP A 82 -0.51 -5.37 -18.83
CA TRP A 82 0.33 -6.50 -19.25
C TRP A 82 1.01 -7.19 -18.06
N TRP A 83 1.58 -6.43 -17.12
CA TRP A 83 2.22 -6.99 -15.92
C TRP A 83 1.25 -7.73 -15.02
N VAL A 84 0.04 -7.21 -14.85
CA VAL A 84 -1.00 -7.89 -14.10
C VAL A 84 -1.41 -9.20 -14.77
N GLU A 85 -1.53 -9.24 -16.10
CA GLU A 85 -1.84 -10.46 -16.85
C GLU A 85 -0.76 -11.54 -16.71
N GLN A 86 0.51 -11.15 -16.47
CA GLN A 86 1.58 -12.12 -16.22
C GLN A 86 1.54 -12.73 -14.80
N ASN A 87 0.79 -12.12 -13.87
CA ASN A 87 0.82 -12.44 -12.45
C ASN A 87 -0.11 -13.60 -12.07
N ALA A 88 0.16 -14.79 -12.62
CA ALA A 88 -0.62 -16.00 -12.36
C ALA A 88 -0.66 -16.45 -10.89
N LYS A 89 0.22 -15.93 -10.03
CA LYS A 89 0.31 -16.27 -8.60
C LYS A 89 -0.31 -15.22 -7.68
N GLY A 90 -0.95 -14.19 -8.23
CA GLY A 90 -1.64 -13.16 -7.45
C GLY A 90 -0.74 -12.45 -6.44
N ARG A 91 0.54 -12.24 -6.79
CA ARG A 91 1.46 -11.43 -5.97
C ARG A 91 1.10 -9.95 -6.07
N HIS A 92 1.61 -9.12 -5.17
CA HIS A 92 1.33 -7.69 -5.29
C HIS A 92 1.98 -7.11 -6.55
N ILE A 93 1.23 -6.36 -7.35
CA ILE A 93 1.76 -5.51 -8.41
C ILE A 93 1.63 -4.06 -7.97
N TRP A 94 2.77 -3.43 -7.73
CA TRP A 94 2.87 -2.02 -7.33
C TRP A 94 3.76 -1.29 -8.33
N PRO A 95 3.22 -0.77 -9.45
CA PRO A 95 4.04 -0.13 -10.48
C PRO A 95 4.91 0.99 -9.90
N GLY A 96 6.11 1.11 -10.45
CA GLY A 96 7.00 2.22 -10.17
C GLY A 96 6.55 3.44 -10.96
N ASN A 97 6.27 4.56 -10.27
CA ASN A 97 6.05 5.85 -10.91
C ASN A 97 7.31 6.72 -10.82
N TYR A 98 7.57 7.52 -11.85
CA TYR A 98 8.77 8.34 -11.97
C TYR A 98 8.50 9.81 -11.60
N LEU A 99 8.72 10.15 -10.33
CA LEU A 99 8.40 11.48 -9.80
C LEU A 99 9.38 12.55 -10.25
N ASP A 100 10.63 12.19 -10.54
CA ASP A 100 11.62 13.15 -10.99
C ASP A 100 11.25 13.81 -12.33
N LYS A 101 10.27 13.25 -13.06
CA LYS A 101 9.73 13.88 -14.26
C LYS A 101 8.75 15.01 -13.95
N VAL A 102 8.17 15.07 -12.76
CA VAL A 102 7.45 16.23 -12.23
C VAL A 102 8.49 17.23 -11.69
N ASN A 103 9.07 17.99 -12.62
CA ASN A 103 10.23 18.85 -12.35
C ASN A 103 9.98 20.35 -12.56
N GLY A 104 8.75 20.76 -12.92
CA GLY A 104 8.39 22.17 -13.14
C GLY A 104 9.08 22.80 -14.36
N THR A 105 9.68 22.00 -15.24
CA THR A 105 10.27 22.48 -16.50
C THR A 105 9.29 22.31 -17.66
N PRO A 106 9.47 23.02 -18.79
CA PRO A 106 8.60 22.87 -19.96
C PRO A 106 8.54 21.45 -20.56
N THR A 107 9.53 20.60 -20.28
CA THR A 107 9.56 19.20 -20.72
C THR A 107 9.25 18.21 -19.61
N GLY A 108 8.89 18.70 -18.41
CA GLY A 108 8.43 17.91 -17.28
C GLY A 108 6.98 17.50 -17.44
N TRP A 109 6.56 16.52 -16.64
CA TRP A 109 5.14 16.19 -16.49
C TRP A 109 4.47 17.15 -15.50
N PRO A 110 3.21 17.53 -15.73
CA PRO A 110 2.40 18.13 -14.68
C PRO A 110 2.18 17.10 -13.56
N ALA A 111 1.95 17.54 -12.32
CA ALA A 111 1.60 16.62 -11.24
C ALA A 111 0.34 15.78 -11.55
N GLN A 112 -0.55 16.30 -12.40
CA GLN A 112 -1.76 15.61 -12.84
C GLN A 112 -1.45 14.26 -13.52
N GLU A 113 -0.36 14.16 -14.28
CA GLU A 113 0.06 12.89 -14.90
C GLU A 113 0.25 11.78 -13.85
N LEU A 114 0.89 12.09 -12.72
CA LEU A 114 1.06 11.11 -11.63
C LEU A 114 -0.26 10.79 -10.93
N LEU A 115 -1.14 11.77 -10.76
CA LEU A 115 -2.46 11.53 -10.17
C LEU A 115 -3.30 10.59 -11.07
N ASP A 116 -3.23 10.79 -12.38
CA ASP A 116 -3.90 9.97 -13.38
C ASP A 116 -3.30 8.56 -13.44
N GLN A 117 -1.97 8.42 -13.30
CA GLN A 117 -1.33 7.10 -13.18
C GLN A 117 -1.79 6.36 -11.92
N ILE A 118 -1.91 7.06 -10.78
CA ILE A 118 -2.45 6.46 -9.54
C ILE A 118 -3.90 6.04 -9.74
N ALA A 119 -4.71 6.84 -10.44
CA ALA A 119 -6.09 6.50 -10.77
C ALA A 119 -6.16 5.26 -11.70
N ALA A 120 -5.29 5.19 -12.71
CA ALA A 120 -5.16 4.02 -13.58
C ALA A 120 -4.77 2.76 -12.79
N THR A 121 -3.84 2.88 -11.83
CA THR A 121 -3.48 1.77 -10.92
C THR A 121 -4.67 1.30 -10.11
N ARG A 122 -5.49 2.21 -9.57
CA ARG A 122 -6.70 1.87 -8.80
C ARG A 122 -7.78 1.23 -9.64
N ALA A 123 -7.90 1.65 -10.90
CA ALA A 123 -8.87 1.13 -11.84
C ALA A 123 -8.49 -0.26 -12.39
N GLN A 124 -7.23 -0.68 -12.27
CA GLN A 124 -6.73 -1.97 -12.76
C GLN A 124 -6.87 -3.07 -11.69
N PRO A 125 -7.82 -4.03 -11.84
CA PRO A 125 -7.90 -5.17 -10.94
C PRO A 125 -6.57 -5.94 -10.96
N GLY A 126 -6.04 -6.30 -9.79
CA GLY A 126 -4.76 -7.01 -9.65
C GLY A 126 -3.55 -6.11 -9.36
N ALA A 127 -3.69 -4.79 -9.47
CA ALA A 127 -2.73 -3.82 -8.95
C ALA A 127 -3.29 -3.16 -7.68
N THR A 128 -2.48 -3.03 -6.64
CA THR A 128 -2.99 -2.70 -5.29
C THR A 128 -2.21 -1.60 -4.57
N GLY A 129 -1.27 -0.95 -5.25
CA GLY A 129 -0.41 0.07 -4.66
C GLY A 129 0.52 0.68 -5.70
N ASN A 130 1.37 1.60 -5.28
CA ASN A 130 2.35 2.27 -6.16
C ASN A 130 3.68 2.39 -5.41
N VAL A 131 4.79 2.43 -6.14
CA VAL A 131 6.12 2.74 -5.59
C VAL A 131 6.67 3.98 -6.28
N PHE A 132 7.14 4.93 -5.48
CA PHE A 132 7.53 6.25 -5.95
C PHE A 132 9.05 6.37 -6.09
N PHE A 133 9.55 6.49 -7.33
CA PHE A 133 10.95 6.79 -7.63
C PHE A 133 11.13 8.29 -7.96
N SER A 134 11.68 9.12 -7.09
CA SER A 134 12.24 8.80 -5.77
C SER A 134 11.79 9.78 -4.69
N MET A 135 12.12 9.47 -3.43
CA MET A 135 11.85 10.33 -2.28
C MET A 135 12.37 11.77 -2.47
N ARG A 136 13.47 11.94 -3.22
CA ARG A 136 14.06 13.25 -3.51
C ARG A 136 13.03 14.21 -4.13
N SER A 137 12.16 13.73 -5.02
CA SER A 137 11.18 14.56 -5.70
C SER A 137 10.16 15.17 -4.72
N PHE A 138 9.84 14.46 -3.63
CA PHE A 138 8.96 14.99 -2.58
C PHE A 138 9.61 16.10 -1.75
N MET A 139 10.94 16.08 -1.59
CA MET A 139 11.65 17.12 -0.82
C MET A 139 11.62 18.50 -1.48
N PHE A 140 11.40 18.56 -2.80
CA PHE A 140 11.33 19.82 -3.53
C PHE A 140 9.91 20.38 -3.69
N ALA A 141 8.88 19.61 -3.32
CA ALA A 141 7.47 19.98 -3.40
C ALA A 141 7.06 20.63 -4.76
N ARG A 142 7.67 20.19 -5.86
CA ARG A 142 7.37 20.73 -7.20
C ARG A 142 5.93 20.42 -7.57
N GLU A 143 5.28 21.37 -8.24
CA GLU A 143 3.86 21.28 -8.60
C GLU A 143 2.92 21.02 -7.41
N SER A 144 3.38 21.28 -6.17
CA SER A 144 2.69 20.92 -4.92
C SER A 144 2.27 19.45 -4.89
N LEU A 145 3.12 18.56 -5.42
CA LEU A 145 2.81 17.13 -5.55
C LEU A 145 2.52 16.46 -4.20
N PRO A 146 3.33 16.64 -3.13
CA PRO A 146 3.00 16.06 -1.82
C PRO A 146 1.63 16.49 -1.30
N GLU A 147 1.28 17.77 -1.43
CA GLU A 147 0.01 18.34 -0.99
C GLU A 147 -1.15 17.76 -1.79
N LYS A 148 -1.02 17.65 -3.12
CA LYS A 148 -2.03 17.04 -3.99
C LYS A 148 -2.25 15.56 -3.66
N LEU A 149 -1.18 14.83 -3.32
CA LEU A 149 -1.28 13.42 -2.91
C LEU A 149 -2.03 13.25 -1.60
N VAL A 150 -1.72 14.07 -0.59
CA VAL A 150 -2.39 14.02 0.73
C VAL A 150 -3.81 14.59 0.67
N ALA A 151 -4.10 15.57 -0.18
CA ALA A 151 -5.45 16.09 -0.37
C ALA A 151 -6.33 15.19 -1.26
N GLY A 152 -5.72 14.36 -2.11
CA GLY A 152 -6.40 13.51 -3.08
C GLY A 152 -6.26 12.02 -2.75
N PRO A 153 -5.48 11.26 -3.54
CA PRO A 153 -5.49 9.80 -3.47
C PRO A 153 -5.11 9.25 -2.09
N TYR A 154 -4.22 9.90 -1.33
CA TYR A 154 -3.74 9.40 -0.05
C TYR A 154 -4.28 10.18 1.16
N ALA A 155 -5.47 10.77 1.03
CA ALA A 155 -6.14 11.50 2.12
C ALA A 155 -6.53 10.63 3.32
N SER A 156 -6.69 9.33 3.13
CA SER A 156 -7.05 8.38 4.19
C SER A 156 -5.94 7.37 4.42
N ARG A 157 -5.63 7.12 5.69
CA ARG A 157 -4.72 6.03 6.08
C ARG A 157 -5.34 4.69 5.71
N THR A 158 -4.52 3.81 5.16
CA THR A 158 -4.92 2.45 4.75
C THR A 158 -3.84 1.46 5.14
N LEU A 159 -4.23 0.19 5.27
CA LEU A 159 -3.26 -0.89 5.45
C LEU A 159 -2.60 -1.24 4.11
N VAL A 160 -1.39 -1.76 4.18
CA VAL A 160 -0.84 -2.54 3.07
C VAL A 160 -1.72 -3.77 2.87
N PRO A 161 -2.17 -4.10 1.65
CA PRO A 161 -3.00 -5.27 1.39
C PRO A 161 -2.40 -6.57 1.94
N ALA A 162 -3.26 -7.44 2.46
CA ALA A 162 -2.87 -8.73 3.00
C ALA A 162 -2.12 -9.57 1.95
N SER A 163 -1.04 -10.21 2.38
CA SER A 163 -0.24 -11.12 1.55
C SER A 163 -0.65 -12.56 1.88
N THR A 164 -1.86 -12.92 1.46
CA THR A 164 -2.55 -14.15 1.90
C THR A 164 -1.85 -15.45 1.53
N TRP A 165 -0.91 -15.41 0.58
CA TRP A 165 -0.08 -16.56 0.23
C TRP A 165 1.07 -16.82 1.21
N LEU A 166 1.36 -15.89 2.11
CA LEU A 166 2.33 -16.09 3.20
C LEU A 166 1.63 -16.53 4.48
N ASP A 167 0.48 -15.93 4.77
CA ASP A 167 -0.41 -16.29 5.85
C ASP A 167 -1.81 -15.82 5.47
N SER A 168 -2.81 -16.70 5.58
CA SER A 168 -4.21 -16.41 5.27
C SER A 168 -5.11 -16.43 6.51
N VAL A 169 -4.55 -16.61 7.70
CA VAL A 169 -5.31 -16.67 8.96
C VAL A 169 -5.11 -15.35 9.68
N PRO A 170 -6.16 -14.52 9.86
CA PRO A 170 -6.05 -13.32 10.65
C PRO A 170 -5.81 -13.61 12.13
N PRO A 171 -5.20 -12.67 12.88
CA PRO A 171 -5.10 -12.78 14.33
C PRO A 171 -6.49 -12.75 14.96
N LEU A 172 -6.60 -13.25 16.19
CA LEU A 172 -7.83 -13.13 16.96
C LEU A 172 -8.19 -11.66 17.20
N SER A 173 -9.50 -11.38 17.26
CA SER A 173 -9.99 -10.06 17.66
C SER A 173 -9.42 -9.65 19.01
N PRO A 174 -9.00 -8.39 19.19
CA PRO A 174 -8.45 -7.96 20.48
C PRO A 174 -9.49 -7.95 21.60
N ILE A 175 -9.02 -7.83 22.84
CA ILE A 175 -9.85 -7.33 23.93
C ILE A 175 -9.67 -5.81 23.97
N VAL A 176 -10.77 -5.07 23.92
CA VAL A 176 -10.76 -3.61 23.94
C VAL A 176 -11.65 -3.15 25.08
N ARG A 177 -11.14 -2.25 25.92
CA ARG A 177 -11.91 -1.64 27.02
C ARG A 177 -11.85 -0.13 26.89
N ALA A 178 -13.01 0.49 26.78
CA ALA A 178 -13.15 1.95 26.79
C ALA A 178 -13.11 2.50 28.21
N GLY A 179 -12.61 3.73 28.34
CA GLY A 179 -12.58 4.49 29.58
C GLY A 179 -12.60 5.99 29.29
N ARG A 180 -12.39 6.78 30.35
CA ARG A 180 -12.20 8.22 30.26
C ARG A 180 -11.02 8.65 31.08
N ASP A 181 -10.27 9.61 30.56
CA ASP A 181 -9.27 10.34 31.33
C ASP A 181 -9.98 11.25 32.35
N THR A 182 -9.63 11.13 33.62
CA THR A 182 -10.32 11.84 34.71
C THR A 182 -10.02 13.34 34.76
N THR A 183 -8.92 13.77 34.14
CA THR A 183 -8.48 15.17 34.16
C THR A 183 -9.04 15.95 32.97
N THR A 184 -9.04 15.33 31.79
CA THR A 184 -9.40 15.96 30.51
C THR A 184 -10.78 15.55 30.01
N GLY A 185 -11.37 14.48 30.56
CA GLY A 185 -12.61 13.89 30.09
C GLY A 185 -12.51 13.25 28.70
N ALA A 186 -11.30 13.08 28.16
CA ALA A 186 -11.09 12.46 26.86
C ALA A 186 -11.42 10.96 26.91
N SER A 187 -12.02 10.42 25.84
CA SER A 187 -12.22 8.98 25.71
C SER A 187 -10.87 8.28 25.58
N THR A 188 -10.72 7.14 26.25
CA THR A 188 -9.51 6.32 26.19
C THR A 188 -9.88 4.88 25.88
N ILE A 189 -8.95 4.14 25.29
CA ILE A 189 -9.08 2.69 25.14
C ILE A 189 -7.81 1.98 25.61
N SER A 190 -8.00 0.84 26.24
CA SER A 190 -6.94 -0.16 26.46
C SER A 190 -7.08 -1.30 25.45
N LEU A 191 -5.95 -1.75 24.93
CA LEU A 191 -5.82 -2.74 23.88
C LEU A 191 -5.05 -3.93 24.41
N GLN A 192 -5.62 -5.12 24.28
CA GLN A 192 -4.99 -6.36 24.69
C GLN A 192 -5.07 -7.39 23.55
N PRO A 193 -3.92 -7.86 23.03
CA PRO A 193 -3.87 -8.99 22.10
C PRO A 193 -4.54 -10.24 22.65
N GLN A 194 -5.10 -11.06 21.76
CA GLN A 194 -5.60 -12.39 22.06
C GLN A 194 -4.82 -13.44 21.26
N GLY A 195 -4.71 -14.66 21.81
CA GLY A 195 -4.00 -15.75 21.18
C GLY A 195 -2.48 -15.66 21.31
N SER A 196 -1.78 -16.56 20.62
CA SER A 196 -0.31 -16.64 20.60
C SER A 196 0.32 -15.83 19.45
N GLU A 197 -0.47 -15.41 18.47
CA GLU A 197 0.01 -14.65 17.33
C GLU A 197 0.33 -13.19 17.70
N PRO A 198 1.51 -12.66 17.34
CA PRO A 198 1.85 -11.27 17.60
C PRO A 198 1.02 -10.28 16.77
N VAL A 199 0.38 -9.33 17.44
CA VAL A 199 -0.23 -8.18 16.76
C VAL A 199 0.87 -7.25 16.26
N TRP A 200 0.88 -6.99 14.95
CA TRP A 200 1.82 -6.08 14.30
C TRP A 200 1.33 -4.64 14.29
N LEU A 201 0.05 -4.43 13.99
CA LEU A 201 -0.60 -3.12 14.02
C LEU A 201 -1.98 -3.22 14.67
N TRP A 202 -2.42 -2.10 15.23
CA TRP A 202 -3.81 -1.86 15.55
C TRP A 202 -4.42 -0.97 14.49
N LEU A 203 -5.59 -1.35 14.01
CA LEU A 203 -6.41 -0.50 13.17
C LEU A 203 -7.56 0.03 14.01
N VAL A 204 -7.56 1.33 14.28
CA VAL A 204 -8.56 2.00 15.11
C VAL A 204 -9.35 2.94 14.21
N ARG A 205 -10.63 2.65 14.07
CA ARG A 205 -11.57 3.48 13.33
C ARG A 205 -12.51 4.16 14.31
N THR A 206 -12.69 5.46 14.16
CA THR A 206 -13.56 6.24 15.05
C THR A 206 -14.68 6.88 14.25
N ARG A 207 -15.91 6.78 14.74
CA ARG A 207 -17.07 7.45 14.15
C ARG A 207 -17.47 8.68 14.95
N ILE A 208 -17.67 9.80 14.28
CA ILE A 208 -18.33 11.00 14.81
C ILE A 208 -19.48 11.35 13.88
N GLY A 209 -20.72 11.22 14.34
CA GLY A 209 -21.90 11.31 13.49
C GLY A 209 -21.87 10.24 12.39
N ALA A 210 -21.78 10.66 11.12
CA ALA A 210 -21.68 9.76 9.97
C ALA A 210 -20.22 9.51 9.51
N ASP A 211 -19.28 10.31 10.01
CA ASP A 211 -17.91 10.33 9.50
C ASP A 211 -17.04 9.31 10.22
N TRP A 212 -16.37 8.46 9.44
CA TRP A 212 -15.35 7.53 9.94
C TRP A 212 -13.95 8.01 9.60
N THR A 213 -13.07 8.02 10.59
CA THR A 213 -11.63 8.19 10.40
C THR A 213 -10.91 6.91 10.77
N THR A 214 -9.73 6.69 10.19
CA THR A 214 -8.92 5.49 10.41
C THR A 214 -7.52 5.89 10.82
N GLU A 215 -7.05 5.32 11.93
CA GLU A 215 -5.69 5.47 12.43
C GLU A 215 -5.03 4.11 12.61
N VAL A 216 -3.71 4.07 12.36
CA VAL A 216 -2.90 2.85 12.42
C VAL A 216 -1.83 3.03 13.48
N PHE A 217 -1.82 2.14 14.47
CA PHE A 217 -0.87 2.20 15.58
C PHE A 217 0.04 0.97 15.62
N PRO A 218 1.28 1.09 16.14
CA PRO A 218 2.13 -0.07 16.37
C PRO A 218 1.47 -1.08 17.31
N GLY A 219 1.60 -2.37 17.01
CA GLY A 219 1.03 -3.46 17.80
C GLY A 219 1.62 -3.63 19.20
N LEU A 220 2.59 -2.80 19.60
CA LEU A 220 3.08 -2.68 20.98
C LEU A 220 2.28 -1.67 21.82
N GLN A 221 1.49 -0.80 21.19
CA GLN A 221 0.66 0.16 21.90
C GLN A 221 -0.44 -0.58 22.67
N ARG A 222 -0.64 -0.25 23.96
CA ARG A 222 -1.65 -0.89 24.83
C ARG A 222 -2.70 0.08 25.36
N PHE A 223 -2.46 1.38 25.18
CA PHE A 223 -3.36 2.43 25.64
C PHE A 223 -3.39 3.55 24.62
N LEU A 224 -4.57 4.05 24.29
CA LEU A 224 -4.75 5.14 23.34
C LEU A 224 -5.73 6.16 23.91
N MET A 225 -5.41 7.43 23.73
CA MET A 225 -6.37 8.52 23.89
C MET A 225 -7.06 8.74 22.54
N ILE A 226 -8.39 8.77 22.55
CA ILE A 226 -9.19 8.99 21.35
C ILE A 226 -9.34 10.50 21.16
N PRO A 227 -8.80 11.08 20.07
CA PRO A 227 -8.88 12.51 19.85
C PRO A 227 -10.32 12.95 19.59
N ARG A 228 -10.62 14.19 19.99
CA ARG A 228 -11.80 14.91 19.52
C ARG A 228 -11.55 15.38 18.09
N ASN A 229 -12.61 15.59 17.30
CA ASN A 229 -12.44 16.24 16.00
C ASN A 229 -12.08 17.73 16.17
N ALA A 230 -11.82 18.42 15.04
CA ALA A 230 -11.47 19.84 15.01
C ALA A 230 -12.52 20.74 15.69
N ASN A 231 -13.78 20.30 15.77
CA ASN A 231 -14.89 21.02 16.39
C ASN A 231 -15.08 20.64 17.88
N GLY A 232 -14.19 19.82 18.45
CA GLY A 232 -14.25 19.37 19.85
C GLY A 232 -15.24 18.23 20.11
N ALA A 233 -15.87 17.66 19.08
CA ALA A 233 -16.80 16.55 19.23
C ALA A 233 -16.06 15.24 19.55
N MET A 234 -16.66 14.43 20.42
CA MET A 234 -16.15 13.12 20.81
C MET A 234 -16.66 12.05 19.85
N ALA A 235 -15.90 10.96 19.70
CA ALA A 235 -16.35 9.79 18.96
C ALA A 235 -17.53 9.11 19.65
N ASP A 236 -18.52 8.72 18.85
CA ASP A 236 -19.72 8.00 19.28
C ASP A 236 -19.47 6.49 19.29
N GLU A 237 -18.63 6.01 18.37
CA GLU A 237 -18.35 4.59 18.17
C GLU A 237 -16.88 4.37 17.78
N LEU A 238 -16.34 3.22 18.17
CA LEU A 238 -15.04 2.72 17.76
C LEU A 238 -15.17 1.35 17.12
N ALA A 239 -14.37 1.11 16.08
CA ALA A 239 -14.09 -0.23 15.57
C ALA A 239 -12.58 -0.48 15.65
N VAL A 240 -12.18 -1.53 16.36
CA VAL A 240 -10.77 -1.85 16.58
C VAL A 240 -10.45 -3.26 16.11
N SER A 241 -9.43 -3.39 15.28
CA SER A 241 -8.94 -4.68 14.76
C SER A 241 -7.45 -4.86 15.05
N ALA A 242 -7.04 -6.11 15.24
CA ALA A 242 -5.64 -6.52 15.20
C ALA A 242 -5.22 -6.77 13.75
N VAL A 243 -3.96 -6.48 13.42
CA VAL A 243 -3.37 -6.78 12.12
C VAL A 243 -2.05 -7.51 12.34
N ASP A 244 -1.81 -8.59 11.60
CA ASP A 244 -0.55 -9.34 11.65
C ASP A 244 0.55 -8.71 10.76
N ARG A 245 1.71 -9.37 10.69
CA ARG A 245 2.85 -8.90 9.87
C ARG A 245 2.62 -9.09 8.37
N ASN A 246 1.63 -9.87 7.99
CA ASN A 246 1.29 -10.23 6.62
C ASN A 246 0.16 -9.34 6.06
N GLY A 247 -0.49 -8.55 6.91
CA GLY A 247 -1.56 -7.60 6.60
C GLY A 247 -2.96 -8.17 6.79
N ASN A 248 -3.12 -9.35 7.40
CA ASN A 248 -4.43 -9.90 7.69
C ASN A 248 -5.05 -9.15 8.88
N GLU A 249 -6.27 -8.65 8.69
CA GLU A 249 -7.03 -7.91 9.69
C GLU A 249 -8.01 -8.86 10.40
N SER A 250 -8.03 -8.87 11.73
CA SER A 250 -9.01 -9.60 12.53
C SER A 250 -10.42 -9.07 12.30
N ALA A 251 -11.44 -9.84 12.75
CA ALA A 251 -12.75 -9.24 12.94
C ALA A 251 -12.66 -8.05 13.92
N ALA A 252 -13.38 -6.98 13.61
CA ALA A 252 -13.35 -5.76 14.41
C ALA A 252 -14.19 -5.90 15.69
N VAL A 253 -13.68 -5.34 16.79
CA VAL A 253 -14.45 -5.13 18.02
C VAL A 253 -15.11 -3.76 17.96
N LEU A 254 -16.44 -3.74 18.04
CA LEU A 254 -17.24 -2.51 18.04
C LEU A 254 -17.53 -2.07 19.48
N LEU A 255 -17.37 -0.78 19.76
CA LEU A 255 -17.66 -0.18 21.07
C LEU A 255 -18.40 1.13 20.90
N GLY A 256 -19.56 1.25 21.55
CA GLY A 256 -20.21 2.54 21.76
C GLY A 256 -19.47 3.34 22.85
N LEU A 257 -19.21 4.61 22.59
CA LEU A 257 -18.53 5.54 23.51
C LEU A 257 -19.49 6.51 24.22
N GLN A 258 -20.80 6.24 24.15
CA GLN A 258 -21.82 7.06 24.80
C GLN A 258 -21.49 7.33 26.27
N SER A 259 -21.81 8.53 26.74
CA SER A 259 -21.67 8.88 28.14
C SER A 259 -22.45 7.93 29.04
N PRO A 260 -21.90 7.53 30.21
CA PRO A 260 -22.74 6.92 31.23
C PRO A 260 -23.88 7.89 31.57
N PRO A 261 -25.06 7.36 31.95
CA PRO A 261 -26.23 8.16 32.30
C PRO A 261 -25.94 9.19 33.41
#